data_AF-A0A944LLS3-F1
#
_entry.id   AF-A0A944LLS3-F1
#
_cell.length_a   1.000
_cell.length_b   1.000
_cell.length_c   1.000
_cell.angle_alpha   90.00
_cell.angle_beta   90.00
_cell.angle_gamma   90.00
#
_symmetry.space_group_name_H-M   'P 1'
#
loop_
_entity.id
_entity.type
_entity.pdbx_description
1 polymer ?
#
loop_
_entity_poly.entity_id
_entity_poly.type
_entity_poly.pdbx_seq_one_letter_code
_entity_poly.pdbx_strand_id
1 'polypeptide(L)'
;LSDRLPDNAIITADSGSSANWYARQLRFSSTTRGSLSGTLATMGCAVPYAIGAKFGHPDRPVIAFAGDGAMQMNGLTELITIQRYWQEWADPRLIVAVLHNNDLNHVTWELRAMGAAPAFRESQSLPDVDYAAFASSLGLESLTVTTPDGVGPAWDKALTADRPTVLDVHTNPDIPPIPPHTTLEQALNTAKALAKGDSSTWGIIKEGVRTKAQELLPARNLKHMNNPLRSSLLQVRHPVLAVKRHCSSDAGAHTS
;
A
#
# COMPACT_ATOMS: atom_id res chain seq x y z
N LEU A 1 4.95 -10.58 2.77
CA LEU A 1 6.28 -10.29 2.19
C LEU A 1 7.41 -10.96 2.95
N SER A 2 7.52 -10.84 4.28
CA SER A 2 8.69 -11.32 5.06
C SER A 2 9.16 -12.75 4.74
N ASP A 3 8.25 -13.69 4.51
CA ASP A 3 8.62 -15.09 4.18
C ASP A 3 9.17 -15.27 2.74
N ARG A 4 9.07 -14.25 1.90
CA ARG A 4 9.51 -14.22 0.49
C ARG A 4 10.62 -13.19 0.26
N LEU A 5 11.01 -12.44 1.28
CA LEU A 5 11.90 -11.30 1.11
C LEU A 5 13.31 -11.79 0.76
N PRO A 6 13.93 -11.31 -0.34
CA PRO A 6 15.34 -11.61 -0.60
C PRO A 6 16.21 -11.08 0.54
N ASP A 7 17.18 -11.87 1.01
CA ASP A 7 18.00 -11.50 2.16
C ASP A 7 18.70 -10.16 1.99
N ASN A 8 19.22 -9.90 0.78
CA ASN A 8 19.91 -8.67 0.41
C ASN A 8 18.95 -7.57 -0.11
N ALA A 9 17.65 -7.62 0.14
CA ALA A 9 16.75 -6.55 -0.33
C ALA A 9 17.04 -5.19 0.33
N ILE A 10 16.72 -4.12 -0.38
CA ILE A 10 16.63 -2.76 0.19
C ILE A 10 15.15 -2.36 0.19
N ILE A 11 14.64 -1.97 1.34
CA ILE A 11 13.23 -1.59 1.50
C ILE A 11 13.13 -0.08 1.70
N THR A 12 12.30 0.58 0.92
CA THR A 12 11.94 1.99 1.17
C THR A 12 10.47 2.11 1.52
N ALA A 13 10.12 3.08 2.36
CA ALA A 13 8.72 3.31 2.73
C ALA A 13 8.40 4.79 2.82
N ASP A 14 7.17 5.12 2.45
CA ASP A 14 6.61 6.45 2.60
C ASP A 14 6.09 6.67 4.01
N SER A 15 6.04 7.95 4.40
CA SER A 15 5.30 8.38 5.58
C SER A 15 3.80 8.14 5.39
N GLY A 16 3.13 7.72 6.46
CA GLY A 16 1.71 7.35 6.44
C GLY A 16 1.49 5.89 6.82
N SER A 17 0.43 5.27 6.30
CA SER A 17 0.10 3.87 6.62
C SER A 17 1.20 2.89 6.18
N SER A 18 1.92 3.19 5.10
CA SER A 18 3.10 2.44 4.63
C SER A 18 4.21 2.33 5.68
N ALA A 19 4.46 3.38 6.48
CA ALA A 19 5.45 3.35 7.56
C ALA A 19 5.08 2.32 8.64
N ASN A 20 3.78 2.16 8.95
CA ASN A 20 3.31 1.14 9.89
C ASN A 20 3.53 -0.28 9.37
N TRP A 21 3.24 -0.52 8.08
CA TRP A 21 3.51 -1.82 7.45
C TRP A 21 5.01 -2.14 7.44
N TYR A 22 5.83 -1.17 7.06
CA TYR A 22 7.29 -1.26 7.07
C TYR A 22 7.82 -1.62 8.47
N ALA A 23 7.38 -0.90 9.50
CA ALA A 23 7.93 -1.04 10.85
C ALA A 23 7.42 -2.28 11.60
N ARG A 24 6.18 -2.71 11.34
CA ARG A 24 5.53 -3.75 12.16
C ARG A 24 5.48 -5.13 11.52
N GLN A 25 5.49 -5.20 10.19
CA GLN A 25 5.19 -6.46 9.49
C GLN A 25 6.38 -7.04 8.73
N LEU A 26 7.43 -6.24 8.50
CA LEU A 26 8.65 -6.72 7.85
C LEU A 26 9.65 -7.24 8.87
N ARG A 27 10.22 -8.41 8.58
CA ARG A 27 11.35 -8.96 9.32
C ARG A 27 12.62 -8.70 8.52
N PHE A 28 13.54 -7.94 9.10
CA PHE A 28 14.81 -7.60 8.45
C PHE A 28 15.86 -8.64 8.83
N SER A 29 16.58 -9.15 7.84
CA SER A 29 17.80 -9.92 8.08
C SER A 29 18.97 -8.96 8.39
N SER A 30 20.14 -9.51 8.74
CA SER A 30 21.37 -8.71 8.93
C SER A 30 21.87 -8.04 7.63
N THR A 31 21.40 -8.49 6.47
CA THR A 31 21.81 -7.98 5.16
C THR A 31 20.73 -7.11 4.51
N THR A 32 19.48 -7.19 4.98
CA THR A 32 18.39 -6.29 4.57
C THR A 32 18.70 -4.86 5.01
N ARG A 33 18.52 -3.90 4.11
CA ARG A 33 18.58 -2.49 4.44
C ARG A 33 17.20 -1.88 4.32
N GLY A 34 16.94 -0.79 5.05
CA GLY A 34 15.76 -0.01 4.76
C GLY A 34 15.85 1.44 5.13
N SER A 35 14.99 2.24 4.51
CA SER A 35 14.95 3.69 4.63
C SER A 35 13.51 4.18 4.58
N LEU A 36 13.21 5.17 5.40
CA LEU A 36 11.96 5.94 5.36
C LEU A 36 12.25 7.36 5.84
N SER A 37 11.35 8.30 5.54
CA SER A 37 11.48 9.66 6.09
C SER A 37 11.10 9.66 7.58
N GLY A 38 12.09 9.45 8.46
CA GLY A 38 11.91 9.28 9.91
C GLY A 38 11.22 10.47 10.60
N THR A 39 12.00 11.39 11.18
CA THR A 39 11.45 12.51 11.95
C THR A 39 10.90 13.65 11.08
N LEU A 40 11.36 13.77 9.84
CA LEU A 40 10.81 14.74 8.89
C LEU A 40 9.42 14.31 8.41
N ALA A 41 9.12 13.01 8.42
CA ALA A 41 7.84 12.43 8.03
C ALA A 41 7.32 12.91 6.65
N THR A 42 8.22 13.13 5.68
CA THR A 42 7.80 13.54 4.34
C THR A 42 7.11 12.40 3.60
N MET A 43 6.04 12.73 2.89
CA MET A 43 5.43 11.86 1.90
C MET A 43 6.17 11.97 0.56
N GLY A 44 6.01 10.97 -0.31
CA GLY A 44 6.59 10.92 -1.65
C GLY A 44 8.08 10.57 -1.68
N CYS A 45 8.64 10.05 -0.59
CA CYS A 45 10.04 9.68 -0.52
C CYS A 45 10.32 8.23 -0.93
N ALA A 46 9.36 7.31 -0.83
CA ALA A 46 9.62 5.88 -1.04
C ALA A 46 10.20 5.57 -2.41
N VAL A 47 9.57 6.06 -3.48
CA VAL A 47 9.99 5.80 -4.86
C VAL A 47 11.32 6.49 -5.20
N PRO A 48 11.53 7.80 -4.90
CA PRO A 48 12.84 8.43 -5.05
C PRO A 48 13.97 7.73 -4.27
N TYR A 49 13.71 7.29 -3.04
CA TYR A 49 14.70 6.53 -2.27
C TYR A 49 15.02 5.19 -2.91
N ALA A 50 14.03 4.51 -3.50
CA ALA A 50 14.24 3.25 -4.20
C ALA A 50 15.08 3.43 -5.47
N ILE A 51 14.83 4.50 -6.23
CA ILE A 51 15.66 4.87 -7.39
C ILE A 51 17.10 5.13 -6.95
N GLY A 52 17.29 5.96 -5.92
CA GLY A 52 18.62 6.22 -5.36
C GLY A 52 19.32 4.94 -4.88
N ALA A 53 18.58 4.03 -4.24
CA ALA A 53 19.09 2.73 -3.83
C ALA A 53 19.51 1.87 -5.02
N LYS A 54 18.79 1.89 -6.14
CA LYS A 54 19.19 1.18 -7.36
C LYS A 54 20.46 1.75 -7.99
N PHE A 55 20.66 3.06 -7.96
CA PHE A 55 21.92 3.64 -8.43
C PHE A 55 23.10 3.34 -7.48
N GLY A 56 22.88 3.34 -6.17
CA GLY A 56 23.93 3.02 -5.19
C GLY A 56 24.23 1.51 -5.07
N HIS A 57 23.25 0.66 -5.37
CA HIS A 57 23.31 -0.80 -5.26
C HIS A 57 22.56 -1.48 -6.43
N PRO A 58 23.09 -1.39 -7.66
CA PRO A 58 22.42 -1.88 -8.86
C PRO A 58 22.22 -3.40 -8.87
N ASP A 59 22.97 -4.15 -8.07
CA ASP A 59 22.94 -5.60 -7.92
C ASP A 59 21.89 -6.12 -6.91
N ARG A 60 21.21 -5.22 -6.19
CA ARG A 60 20.26 -5.59 -5.13
C ARG A 60 18.80 -5.39 -5.57
N PRO A 61 17.87 -6.28 -5.17
CA PRO A 61 16.45 -6.02 -5.33
C PRO A 61 15.99 -4.92 -4.38
N VAL A 62 15.12 -4.04 -4.86
CA VAL A 62 14.60 -2.91 -4.10
C VAL A 62 13.07 -2.98 -4.07
N ILE A 63 12.47 -2.74 -2.90
CA ILE A 63 11.02 -2.73 -2.71
C ILE A 63 10.62 -1.41 -2.07
N ALA A 64 9.79 -0.63 -2.77
CA ALA A 64 9.22 0.62 -2.27
C ALA A 64 7.78 0.41 -1.83
N PHE A 65 7.46 0.77 -0.59
CA PHE A 65 6.09 0.86 -0.09
C PHE A 65 5.60 2.30 -0.15
N ALA A 66 4.67 2.57 -1.05
CA ALA A 66 4.06 3.88 -1.22
C ALA A 66 2.56 3.80 -0.94
N GLY A 67 1.97 4.86 -0.36
CA GLY A 67 0.52 5.05 -0.41
C GLY A 67 0.10 5.60 -1.77
N ASP A 68 -1.15 5.39 -2.15
CA ASP A 68 -1.77 6.03 -3.32
C ASP A 68 -1.64 7.57 -3.31
N GLY A 69 -1.80 8.21 -2.15
CA GLY A 69 -1.55 9.65 -2.01
C GLY A 69 -0.11 10.05 -2.37
N ALA A 70 0.88 9.27 -1.95
CA ALA A 70 2.29 9.52 -2.29
C ALA A 70 2.57 9.23 -3.78
N MET A 71 1.90 8.24 -4.36
CA MET A 71 1.95 8.00 -5.80
C MET A 71 1.41 9.18 -6.61
N GLN A 72 0.32 9.81 -6.16
CA GLN A 72 -0.24 11.00 -6.80
C GLN A 72 0.59 12.28 -6.59
N MET A 73 1.39 12.36 -5.53
CA MET A 73 2.29 13.50 -5.31
C MET A 73 3.44 13.53 -6.33
N ASN A 74 4.19 12.44 -6.43
CA ASN A 74 5.35 12.33 -7.33
C ASN A 74 5.63 10.91 -7.80
N GLY A 75 5.12 9.87 -7.13
CA GLY A 75 5.45 8.48 -7.47
C GLY A 75 5.11 8.09 -8.90
N LEU A 76 3.99 8.58 -9.46
CA LEU A 76 3.63 8.38 -10.87
C LEU A 76 4.69 8.94 -11.82
N THR A 77 5.15 10.17 -11.59
CA THR A 77 6.20 10.79 -12.41
C THR A 77 7.51 10.02 -12.29
N GLU A 78 7.84 9.49 -11.12
CA GLU A 78 9.04 8.70 -10.90
C GLU A 78 9.02 7.32 -11.59
N LEU A 79 7.86 6.79 -11.96
CA LEU A 79 7.80 5.59 -12.81
C LEU A 79 8.42 5.85 -14.20
N ILE A 80 8.38 7.09 -14.70
CA ILE A 80 9.06 7.49 -15.94
C ILE A 80 10.58 7.46 -15.73
N THR A 81 11.07 7.92 -14.57
CA THR A 81 12.48 7.81 -14.18
C THR A 81 12.92 6.35 -14.15
N ILE A 82 12.13 5.47 -13.52
CA ILE A 82 12.41 4.03 -13.45
C ILE A 82 12.46 3.45 -14.87
N GLN A 83 11.47 3.73 -15.70
CA GLN A 83 11.40 3.27 -17.09
C GLN A 83 12.66 3.65 -17.89
N ARG A 84 13.20 4.84 -17.65
CA ARG A 84 14.35 5.38 -18.39
C ARG A 84 15.66 4.68 -18.07
N TYR A 85 15.87 4.26 -16.82
CA TYR A 85 17.18 3.85 -16.32
C TYR A 85 17.29 2.38 -15.91
N TRP A 86 16.18 1.64 -15.83
CA TRP A 86 16.22 0.33 -15.19
C TRP A 86 17.12 -0.71 -15.88
N GLN A 87 17.33 -0.58 -17.19
CA GLN A 87 18.19 -1.46 -17.97
C GLN A 87 19.68 -1.28 -17.62
N GLU A 88 20.06 -0.21 -16.92
CA GLU A 88 21.42 0.00 -16.43
C GLU A 88 21.72 -0.78 -15.14
N TRP A 89 20.70 -1.33 -14.48
CA TRP A 89 20.85 -2.05 -13.22
C TRP A 89 21.11 -3.54 -13.45
N ALA A 90 22.16 -4.08 -12.81
CA ALA A 90 22.51 -5.50 -12.91
C ALA A 90 21.38 -6.44 -12.42
N ASP A 91 20.66 -6.03 -11.38
CA ASP A 91 19.40 -6.63 -10.96
C ASP A 91 18.26 -5.66 -11.32
N PRO A 92 17.34 -6.00 -12.22
CA PRO A 92 16.29 -5.07 -12.66
C PRO A 92 15.13 -4.92 -11.64
N ARG A 93 15.14 -5.70 -10.56
CA ARG A 93 14.02 -5.76 -9.61
C ARG A 93 13.95 -4.52 -8.74
N LEU A 94 13.16 -3.55 -9.18
CA LEU A 94 12.59 -2.49 -8.37
C LEU A 94 11.07 -2.70 -8.34
N ILE A 95 10.52 -3.02 -7.17
CA ILE A 95 9.09 -3.29 -6.98
C ILE A 95 8.47 -2.11 -6.23
N VAL A 96 7.52 -1.41 -6.83
CA VAL A 96 6.71 -0.39 -6.16
C VAL A 96 5.39 -1.02 -5.72
N ALA A 97 5.23 -1.26 -4.42
CA ALA A 97 4.00 -1.72 -3.82
C ALA A 97 3.17 -0.52 -3.36
N VAL A 98 2.11 -0.23 -4.11
CA VAL A 98 1.13 0.82 -3.79
C VAL A 98 0.09 0.24 -2.84
N LEU A 99 -0.04 0.84 -1.65
CA LEU A 99 -1.09 0.55 -0.69
C LEU A 99 -2.27 1.48 -0.99
N HIS A 100 -3.20 1.00 -1.83
CA HIS A 100 -4.25 1.78 -2.46
C HIS A 100 -5.55 1.67 -1.65
N ASN A 101 -6.01 2.76 -1.04
CA ASN A 101 -7.26 2.77 -0.25
C ASN A 101 -8.18 3.98 -0.54
N ASN A 102 -7.79 4.83 -1.49
CA ASN A 102 -8.43 6.07 -1.90
C ASN A 102 -8.66 7.06 -0.75
N ASP A 103 -7.79 7.03 0.26
CA ASP A 103 -7.92 7.77 1.51
C ASP A 103 -6.53 8.19 2.03
N LEU A 104 -6.37 9.43 2.47
CA LEU A 104 -5.19 9.85 3.24
C LEU A 104 -5.26 9.27 4.66
N ASN A 105 -5.14 7.94 4.73
CA ASN A 105 -5.62 7.15 5.85
C ASN A 105 -4.96 7.50 7.18
N HIS A 106 -3.68 7.82 7.16
CA HIS A 106 -2.99 8.23 8.37
C HIS A 106 -3.52 9.56 8.92
N VAL A 107 -3.82 10.54 8.05
CA VAL A 107 -4.40 11.83 8.44
C VAL A 107 -5.80 11.63 9.00
N THR A 108 -6.60 10.78 8.36
CA THR A 108 -7.95 10.43 8.82
C THR A 108 -7.93 9.84 10.23
N TRP A 109 -7.02 8.91 10.51
CA TRP A 109 -6.88 8.29 11.82
C TRP A 109 -6.25 9.21 12.87
N GLU A 110 -5.32 10.09 12.47
CA GLU A 110 -4.73 11.08 13.36
C GLU A 110 -5.78 12.09 13.86
N LEU A 111 -6.62 12.62 12.96
CA LEU A 111 -7.74 13.51 13.35
C LEU A 111 -8.73 12.83 14.30
N ARG A 112 -9.01 11.54 14.09
CA ARG A 112 -9.86 10.75 15.00
C ARG A 112 -9.21 10.58 16.36
N ALA A 113 -7.96 10.11 16.39
CA ALA A 113 -7.27 9.71 17.61
C ALA A 113 -6.81 10.89 18.47
N MET A 114 -6.32 11.97 17.84
CA MET A 114 -5.78 13.15 18.52
C MET A 114 -6.77 14.31 18.57
N GLY A 115 -7.55 14.52 17.51
CA GLY A 115 -8.48 15.65 17.39
C GLY A 115 -9.91 15.37 17.85
N ALA A 116 -10.28 14.10 18.10
CA ALA A 116 -11.67 13.67 18.31
C ALA A 116 -12.64 14.23 17.23
N ALA A 117 -12.13 14.36 16.01
CA ALA A 117 -12.80 14.93 14.86
C ALA A 117 -13.07 13.82 13.82
N PRO A 118 -14.24 13.87 13.14
CA PRO A 118 -14.51 12.95 12.03
C PRO A 118 -13.57 13.22 10.85
N ALA A 119 -13.50 12.24 9.94
CA ALA A 119 -12.80 12.40 8.66
C ALA A 119 -13.28 13.64 7.89
N PHE A 120 -12.35 14.41 7.32
CA PHE A 120 -12.66 15.56 6.45
C PHE A 120 -12.45 15.16 4.99
N ARG A 121 -13.49 14.58 4.40
CA ARG A 121 -13.45 13.87 3.11
C ARG A 121 -12.98 14.73 1.95
N GLU A 122 -13.29 16.02 1.97
CA GLU A 122 -12.91 17.00 0.95
C GLU A 122 -11.39 17.12 0.79
N SER A 123 -10.64 16.86 1.85
CA SER A 123 -9.16 16.89 1.83
C SER A 123 -8.52 15.50 1.80
N GLN A 124 -9.26 14.46 2.19
CA GLN A 124 -8.72 13.12 2.44
C GLN A 124 -9.11 12.10 1.38
N SER A 125 -10.18 12.34 0.63
CA SER A 125 -10.61 11.47 -0.46
C SER A 125 -9.70 11.68 -1.66
N LEU A 126 -9.09 10.60 -2.13
CA LEU A 126 -8.28 10.63 -3.34
C LEU A 126 -9.11 10.19 -4.55
N PRO A 127 -8.85 10.74 -5.75
CA PRO A 127 -9.41 10.21 -6.98
C PRO A 127 -8.85 8.80 -7.23
N ASP A 128 -9.71 7.92 -7.77
CA ASP A 128 -9.32 6.58 -8.17
C ASP A 128 -8.39 6.65 -9.39
N VAL A 129 -7.20 6.06 -9.27
CA VAL A 129 -6.19 6.03 -10.33
C VAL A 129 -5.71 4.60 -10.51
N ASP A 130 -5.68 4.13 -11.75
CA ASP A 130 -5.15 2.81 -12.09
C ASP A 130 -3.63 2.88 -12.24
N TYR A 131 -2.91 2.68 -11.13
CA TYR A 131 -1.44 2.74 -11.09
C TYR A 131 -0.81 1.61 -11.91
N ALA A 132 -1.45 0.44 -11.94
CA ALA A 132 -0.99 -0.70 -12.72
C ALA A 132 -1.09 -0.40 -14.22
N ALA A 133 -2.20 0.16 -14.70
CA ALA A 133 -2.35 0.56 -16.11
C ALA A 133 -1.35 1.64 -16.51
N PHE A 134 -1.11 2.64 -15.65
CA PHE A 134 -0.09 3.65 -15.92
C PHE A 134 1.31 3.02 -16.05
N ALA A 135 1.69 2.14 -15.12
CA ALA A 135 2.96 1.43 -15.18
C ALA A 135 3.08 0.55 -16.44
N SER A 136 2.01 -0.17 -16.79
CA SER A 136 1.94 -0.96 -18.02
C SER A 136 2.12 -0.10 -19.27
N SER A 137 1.59 1.14 -19.29
CA SER A 137 1.75 2.06 -20.43
C SER A 137 3.21 2.48 -20.66
N LEU A 138 4.03 2.41 -19.61
CA LEU A 138 5.47 2.68 -19.64
C LEU A 138 6.30 1.42 -19.97
N GLY A 139 5.66 0.26 -20.16
CA GLY A 139 6.33 -1.01 -20.42
C GLY A 139 6.90 -1.70 -19.17
N LEU A 140 6.52 -1.24 -17.98
CA LEU A 140 6.86 -1.89 -16.71
C LEU A 140 5.92 -3.06 -16.44
N GLU A 141 6.39 -4.03 -15.66
CA GLU A 141 5.52 -5.10 -15.17
C GLU A 141 4.51 -4.51 -14.19
N SER A 142 3.27 -4.99 -14.19
CA SER A 142 2.26 -4.47 -13.28
C SER A 142 1.18 -5.48 -12.92
N LEU A 143 0.68 -5.40 -11.70
CA LEU A 143 -0.42 -6.23 -11.20
C LEU A 143 -1.35 -5.43 -10.31
N THR A 144 -2.65 -5.54 -10.56
CA THR A 144 -3.69 -5.12 -9.62
C THR A 144 -4.06 -6.29 -8.71
N VAL A 145 -3.98 -6.10 -7.40
CA VAL A 145 -4.34 -7.08 -6.39
C VAL A 145 -5.60 -6.61 -5.68
N THR A 146 -6.71 -7.30 -5.97
CA THR A 146 -8.04 -6.98 -5.42
C THR A 146 -8.57 -8.01 -4.42
N THR A 147 -7.77 -9.03 -4.07
CA THR A 147 -8.17 -10.06 -3.10
C THR A 147 -7.00 -10.50 -2.21
N PRO A 148 -7.26 -10.95 -0.97
CA PRO A 148 -6.22 -11.47 -0.07
C PRO A 148 -5.41 -12.62 -0.68
N ASP A 149 -6.09 -13.56 -1.34
CA ASP A 149 -5.46 -14.75 -1.92
C ASP A 149 -4.57 -14.40 -3.12
N GLY A 150 -4.78 -13.24 -3.74
CA GLY A 150 -3.93 -12.71 -4.82
C GLY A 150 -2.59 -12.14 -4.34
N VAL A 151 -2.43 -11.82 -3.05
CA VAL A 151 -1.22 -11.17 -2.52
C VAL A 151 0.01 -12.05 -2.66
N GLY A 152 -0.08 -13.32 -2.27
CA GLY A 152 1.04 -14.26 -2.37
C GLY A 152 1.55 -14.41 -3.81
N PRO A 153 0.69 -14.82 -4.74
CA PRO A 153 1.03 -14.92 -6.16
C PRO A 153 1.57 -13.62 -6.77
N ALA A 154 1.05 -12.46 -6.38
CA ALA A 154 1.54 -11.18 -6.87
C ALA A 154 2.99 -10.90 -6.43
N TRP A 155 3.32 -11.19 -5.16
CA TRP A 155 4.70 -11.11 -4.69
C TRP A 155 5.61 -12.11 -5.38
N ASP A 156 5.15 -13.35 -5.56
CA ASP A 156 5.92 -14.39 -6.24
C ASP A 156 6.27 -13.94 -7.67
N LYS A 157 5.30 -13.38 -8.41
CA LYS A 157 5.54 -12.85 -9.75
C LYS A 157 6.49 -11.63 -9.76
N ALA A 158 6.26 -10.66 -8.88
CA ALA A 158 7.07 -9.44 -8.82
C ALA A 158 8.54 -9.72 -8.46
N LEU A 159 8.78 -10.67 -7.55
CA LEU A 159 10.13 -11.02 -7.10
C LEU A 159 10.94 -11.82 -8.14
N THR A 160 10.27 -12.39 -9.13
CA THR A 160 10.87 -13.11 -10.27
C THR A 160 10.79 -12.34 -11.59
N ALA A 161 10.27 -11.10 -11.58
CA ALA A 161 10.12 -10.31 -12.79
C ALA A 161 11.49 -9.92 -13.38
N ASP A 162 11.54 -9.81 -14.71
CA ASP A 162 12.72 -9.43 -15.49
C ASP A 162 12.89 -7.91 -15.62
N ARG A 163 11.99 -7.14 -15.01
CA ARG A 163 11.89 -5.67 -15.10
C ARG A 163 11.23 -5.10 -13.85
N PRO A 164 11.31 -3.78 -13.62
CA PRO A 164 10.60 -3.13 -12.51
C PRO A 164 9.10 -3.43 -12.54
N THR A 165 8.53 -3.62 -11.36
CA THR A 165 7.14 -4.04 -11.18
C THR A 165 6.36 -3.06 -10.32
N VAL A 166 5.14 -2.72 -10.72
CA VAL A 166 4.18 -2.01 -9.87
C VAL A 166 3.11 -2.98 -9.39
N LEU A 167 3.00 -3.13 -8.07
CA LEU A 167 1.92 -3.85 -7.42
C LEU A 167 0.91 -2.84 -6.89
N ASP A 168 -0.24 -2.74 -7.55
CA ASP A 168 -1.36 -1.94 -7.09
C ASP A 168 -2.24 -2.76 -6.14
N VAL A 169 -1.99 -2.64 -4.84
CA VAL A 169 -2.63 -3.48 -3.82
C VAL A 169 -3.74 -2.68 -3.15
N HIS A 170 -4.98 -3.00 -3.49
CA HIS A 170 -6.12 -2.36 -2.87
C HIS A 170 -6.20 -2.81 -1.39
N THR A 171 -6.44 -1.89 -0.47
CA THR A 171 -6.50 -2.13 0.98
C THR A 171 -7.75 -1.49 1.55
N ASN A 172 -8.21 -2.01 2.70
CA ASN A 172 -9.39 -1.47 3.36
C ASN A 172 -9.03 -0.19 4.15
N PRO A 173 -9.64 0.97 3.84
CA PRO A 173 -9.39 2.23 4.56
C PRO A 173 -9.89 2.19 6.02
N ASP A 174 -10.79 1.26 6.37
CA ASP A 174 -11.37 1.16 7.70
C ASP A 174 -10.45 0.45 8.70
N ILE A 175 -9.28 -0.04 8.26
CA ILE A 175 -8.31 -0.68 9.15
C ILE A 175 -7.47 0.40 9.83
N PRO A 176 -7.51 0.51 11.17
CA PRO A 176 -6.70 1.48 11.88
C PRO A 176 -5.21 1.15 11.80
N PRO A 177 -4.33 2.15 11.56
CA PRO A 177 -2.94 2.03 11.91
C PRO A 177 -2.83 1.98 13.44
N ILE A 178 -2.80 0.77 14.01
CA ILE A 178 -2.84 0.59 15.47
C ILE A 178 -1.53 1.15 16.08
N PRO A 179 -1.59 2.17 16.95
CA PRO A 179 -0.41 2.65 17.67
C PRO A 179 0.02 1.63 18.74
N PRO A 180 1.34 1.49 19.03
CA PRO A 180 1.87 0.50 19.97
C PRO A 180 1.38 0.70 21.41
N HIS A 181 1.03 1.94 21.78
CA HIS A 181 0.42 2.29 23.05
C HIS A 181 -0.82 3.14 22.78
N THR A 182 -1.98 2.51 22.65
CA THR A 182 -3.24 3.24 22.65
C THR A 182 -3.52 3.71 24.07
N THR A 183 -3.45 5.02 24.31
CA THR A 183 -3.85 5.57 25.60
C THR A 183 -5.38 5.48 25.75
N LEU A 184 -5.88 5.38 26.99
CA LEU A 184 -7.33 5.42 27.26
C LEU A 184 -7.98 6.66 26.66
N GLU A 185 -7.25 7.77 26.62
CA GLU A 185 -7.68 9.03 26.01
C GLU A 185 -7.85 8.93 24.49
N GLN A 186 -6.89 8.33 23.76
CA GLN A 186 -7.01 8.09 22.31
C GLN A 186 -8.17 7.16 21.96
N ALA A 187 -8.42 6.14 22.80
CA ALA A 187 -9.57 5.25 22.64
C ALA A 187 -10.90 6.00 22.83
N LEU A 188 -10.99 6.85 23.86
CA LEU A 188 -12.16 7.70 24.11
C LEU A 188 -12.38 8.74 23.02
N ASN A 189 -11.31 9.35 22.50
CA ASN A 189 -11.37 10.33 21.42
C ASN A 189 -11.84 9.71 20.11
N THR A 190 -11.34 8.52 19.80
CA THR A 190 -11.80 7.75 18.64
C THR A 190 -13.27 7.36 18.78
N ALA A 191 -13.71 6.90 19.96
CA ALA A 191 -15.12 6.60 20.22
C ALA A 191 -16.02 7.84 20.08
N LYS A 192 -15.56 9.01 20.56
CA LYS A 192 -16.27 10.29 20.39
C LYS A 192 -16.36 10.71 18.91
N ALA A 193 -15.30 10.53 18.12
CA ALA A 193 -15.31 10.84 16.69
C ALA A 193 -16.33 9.97 15.94
N LEU A 194 -16.38 8.67 16.23
CA LEU A 194 -17.37 7.75 15.66
C LEU A 194 -18.81 8.15 16.04
N ALA A 195 -19.05 8.50 17.30
CA ALA A 195 -20.36 8.94 17.79
C ALA A 195 -20.85 10.25 17.15
N LYS A 196 -19.94 11.10 16.66
CA LYS A 196 -20.27 12.37 15.97
C LYS A 196 -20.66 12.18 14.49
N GLY A 197 -20.88 10.95 14.03
CA GLY A 197 -21.39 10.66 12.69
C GLY A 197 -20.30 10.42 11.65
N ASP A 198 -19.19 9.78 12.03
CA ASP A 198 -18.15 9.42 11.07
C ASP A 198 -18.71 8.44 10.01
N SER A 199 -18.43 8.76 8.74
CA SER A 199 -18.85 8.01 7.55
C SER A 199 -18.56 6.49 7.59
N SER A 200 -17.60 6.05 8.42
CA SER A 200 -17.09 4.67 8.43
C SER A 200 -17.44 3.88 9.71
N THR A 201 -18.35 4.39 10.53
CA THR A 201 -18.64 3.83 11.87
C THR A 201 -18.97 2.33 11.87
N TRP A 202 -19.77 1.87 10.91
CA TRP A 202 -20.14 0.46 10.80
C TRP A 202 -19.00 -0.44 10.30
N GLY A 203 -18.18 0.06 9.37
CA GLY A 203 -17.01 -0.66 8.83
C GLY A 203 -15.95 -0.89 9.90
N ILE A 204 -15.65 0.15 10.68
CA ILE A 204 -14.66 0.10 11.77
C ILE A 204 -15.08 -0.89 12.87
N ILE A 205 -16.37 -0.90 13.27
CA ILE A 205 -16.88 -1.87 14.26
C ILE A 205 -16.76 -3.30 13.74
N LYS A 206 -17.15 -3.55 12.49
CA LYS A 206 -17.08 -4.88 11.87
C LYS A 206 -15.65 -5.40 11.81
N GLU A 207 -14.70 -4.58 11.37
CA GLU A 207 -13.29 -4.97 11.28
C GLU A 207 -12.63 -5.12 12.66
N GLY A 208 -13.00 -4.28 13.64
CA GLY A 208 -12.54 -4.42 15.02
C GLY A 208 -12.95 -5.75 15.66
N VAL A 209 -14.23 -6.14 15.52
CA VAL A 209 -14.74 -7.43 16.00
C VAL A 209 -14.04 -8.59 15.30
N ARG A 210 -13.84 -8.49 13.98
CA ARG A 210 -13.17 -9.54 13.19
C ARG A 210 -11.71 -9.72 13.61
N THR A 211 -10.97 -8.63 13.81
CA THR A 211 -9.56 -8.66 14.22
C THR A 211 -9.42 -9.29 15.60
N LYS A 212 -10.28 -8.93 16.56
CA LYS A 212 -10.30 -9.54 17.90
C LYS A 212 -10.68 -11.02 17.89
N ALA A 213 -11.61 -11.43 17.03
CA ALA A 213 -11.95 -12.84 16.86
C ALA A 213 -10.76 -13.66 16.33
N GLN A 214 -9.94 -13.08 15.45
CA GLN A 214 -8.72 -13.72 14.93
C GLN A 214 -7.61 -13.83 15.99
N GLU A 215 -7.47 -12.84 16.87
CA GLU A 215 -6.53 -12.89 18.02
C GLU A 215 -6.94 -13.93 19.08
N LEU A 216 -8.23 -14.21 19.25
CA LEU A 216 -8.78 -15.12 20.26
C LEU A 216 -8.84 -16.60 19.82
N LEU A 217 -8.54 -16.92 18.55
CA LEU A 217 -8.46 -18.30 18.08
C LEU A 217 -7.15 -18.95 18.58
N PRO A 218 -7.21 -20.03 19.39
CA PRO A 218 -6.01 -20.64 19.96
C PRO A 218 -5.12 -21.28 18.90
N ALA A 219 -3.82 -20.99 18.96
CA ALA A 219 -2.76 -21.46 18.06
C ALA A 219 -2.41 -22.96 18.21
N ARG A 220 -3.40 -23.84 18.31
CA ARG A 220 -3.18 -25.28 18.58
C ARG A 220 -3.95 -26.16 17.59
N ASN A 221 -3.36 -26.30 16.39
CA ASN A 221 -3.33 -27.52 15.53
C ASN A 221 -2.99 -27.16 14.05
N LEU A 222 -1.75 -26.74 13.79
CA LEU A 222 -1.29 -26.36 12.44
C LEU A 222 -0.33 -27.38 11.79
N LYS A 223 -0.31 -28.64 12.24
CA LYS A 223 0.54 -29.69 11.61
C LYS A 223 -0.19 -30.72 10.75
N HIS A 224 -1.52 -30.79 10.76
CA HIS A 224 -2.27 -31.59 9.79
C HIS A 224 -3.64 -30.98 9.57
N MET A 225 -3.77 -30.14 8.54
CA MET A 225 -5.05 -29.83 7.88
C MET A 225 -4.79 -28.93 6.67
N ASN A 226 -5.07 -29.42 5.46
CA ASN A 226 -5.27 -28.59 4.27
C ASN A 226 -6.49 -27.70 4.53
N ASN A 227 -6.31 -26.39 4.78
CA ASN A 227 -7.44 -25.44 4.79
C ASN A 227 -6.99 -23.96 4.62
N PRO A 228 -7.79 -23.11 3.94
CA PRO A 228 -7.42 -21.82 3.33
C PRO A 228 -7.32 -20.63 4.30
N LEU A 229 -7.08 -20.86 5.59
CA LEU A 229 -7.12 -19.81 6.63
C LEU A 229 -5.79 -19.06 6.83
N ARG A 230 -4.83 -19.20 5.91
CA ARG A 230 -3.47 -18.61 6.02
C ARG A 230 -3.32 -17.21 5.39
N SER A 231 -4.33 -16.66 4.69
CA SER A 231 -4.18 -15.46 3.84
C SER A 231 -4.66 -14.12 4.43
N SER A 232 -5.03 -14.04 5.70
CA SER A 232 -5.96 -12.99 6.19
C SER A 232 -5.37 -11.64 6.65
N LEU A 233 -4.10 -11.32 6.41
CA LEU A 233 -3.49 -10.03 6.80
C LEU A 233 -3.60 -8.90 5.76
N LEU A 234 -4.15 -9.15 4.57
CA LEU A 234 -4.39 -8.14 3.55
C LEU A 234 -5.81 -8.30 3.01
N GLN A 235 -6.76 -7.53 3.56
CA GLN A 235 -8.13 -7.54 3.06
C GLN A 235 -8.36 -6.41 2.08
N VAL A 236 -8.62 -6.85 0.87
CA VAL A 236 -8.83 -6.03 -0.29
C VAL A 236 -10.31 -5.90 -0.61
N ARG A 237 -10.74 -4.72 -1.07
CA ARG A 237 -12.13 -4.35 -1.34
C ARG A 237 -12.75 -5.23 -2.46
N HIS A 238 -13.98 -5.71 -2.26
CA HIS A 238 -14.78 -6.26 -3.35
C HIS A 238 -15.30 -5.13 -4.27
N PRO A 239 -15.33 -5.32 -5.60
CA PRO A 239 -15.75 -4.29 -6.54
C PRO A 239 -17.26 -4.02 -6.44
N VAL A 240 -17.63 -2.74 -6.34
CA VAL A 240 -18.99 -2.25 -6.59
C VAL A 240 -19.10 -1.90 -8.07
N LEU A 241 -20.22 -2.32 -8.67
CA LEU A 241 -20.62 -2.30 -10.09
C LEU A 241 -19.96 -1.27 -11.02
N ALA A 242 -19.56 -1.78 -12.19
CA ALA A 242 -19.17 -1.05 -13.39
C ALA A 242 -20.25 -0.06 -13.86
N VAL A 243 -19.86 1.19 -14.09
CA VAL A 243 -20.64 2.16 -14.86
C VAL A 243 -20.26 2.05 -16.34
N LYS A 244 -21.31 1.92 -17.15
CA LYS A 244 -21.35 1.59 -18.57
C LYS A 244 -20.71 2.69 -19.42
N ARG A 245 -19.80 2.31 -20.32
CA ARG A 245 -19.24 3.17 -21.39
C ARG A 245 -20.39 3.75 -22.24
N HIS A 246 -20.30 5.03 -22.57
CA HIS A 246 -20.87 5.57 -23.80
C HIS A 246 -19.72 6.10 -24.65
N CYS A 247 -19.47 5.37 -25.73
CA CYS A 247 -18.61 5.77 -26.83
C CYS A 247 -19.50 6.59 -27.77
N SER A 248 -19.17 7.85 -28.02
CA SER A 248 -19.64 8.57 -29.19
C SER A 248 -18.44 9.19 -29.87
N SER A 249 -18.20 8.67 -31.07
CA SER A 249 -17.39 9.23 -32.14
C SER A 249 -17.60 10.74 -32.27
N ASP A 250 -16.52 11.50 -32.44
CA ASP A 250 -16.43 12.41 -33.57
C ASP A 250 -14.95 12.70 -33.89
N ALA A 251 -14.58 12.27 -35.09
CA ALA A 251 -13.38 12.69 -35.78
C ALA A 251 -13.64 14.07 -36.39
N GLY A 252 -12.75 15.02 -36.14
CA GLY A 252 -12.83 16.36 -36.73
C GLY A 252 -11.47 17.01 -36.73
N ALA A 253 -10.75 16.85 -37.85
CA ALA A 253 -9.52 17.53 -38.15
C ALA A 253 -9.67 19.05 -38.04
N HIS A 254 -8.68 19.74 -37.47
CA HIS A 254 -8.28 21.07 -37.96
C HIS A 254 -6.83 21.36 -37.57
N THR A 255 -6.00 21.40 -38.60
CA THR A 255 -4.73 22.11 -38.68
C THR A 255 -4.98 23.61 -38.78
N SER A 256 -4.32 24.41 -37.95
CA SER A 256 -3.75 25.75 -38.22
C SER A 256 -2.85 26.13 -37.05
#